data_AF-X1KI71-F1
#
_entry.id   AF-X1KI71-F1
#
_cell.length_a   1.000
_cell.length_b   1.000
_cell.length_c   1.000
_cell.angle_alpha   90.00
_cell.angle_beta   90.00
_cell.angle_gamma   90.00
#
_symmetry.space_group_name_H-M   'P 1'
#
loop_
_entity.id
_entity.type
_entity.pdbx_description
1 polymer ?
#
loop_
_entity_poly.entity_id
_entity_poly.type
_entity_poly.pdbx_seq_one_letter_code
_entity_poly.pdbx_strand_id
1 'polypeptide(L)'
;ARISIKQTLENVFIRELRDFQIHAVHHLLTVENGANFSVPGSGKTTVALAYFQILKQQGKLDSLLVIGPTSSFQPWEDEFKECLGRSANSMRLAGKPLVERLECYLVANRYELILLTYHTAANDIESIIRMLKGRKYLTR
;
A
#
# COMPACT_ATOMS: atom_id res chain seq x y z
N ALA A 1 -2.85 -18.50 -13.87
CA ALA A 1 -3.20 -17.49 -12.84
C ALA A 1 -2.63 -17.83 -11.46
N ARG A 2 -3.18 -18.80 -10.70
CA ARG A 2 -2.73 -19.10 -9.32
C ARG A 2 -1.23 -19.46 -9.21
N ILE A 3 -0.73 -20.31 -10.11
CA ILE A 3 0.68 -20.72 -10.16
C ILE A 3 1.59 -19.49 -10.35
N SER A 4 1.24 -18.61 -11.29
CA SER A 4 2.00 -17.39 -11.56
C SER A 4 2.02 -16.42 -10.38
N ILE A 5 0.93 -16.28 -9.61
CA ILE A 5 0.92 -15.44 -8.40
C ILE A 5 1.87 -16.01 -7.34
N LYS A 6 1.79 -17.32 -7.06
CA LYS A 6 2.67 -17.97 -6.07
C LYS A 6 4.15 -17.86 -6.48
N GLN A 7 4.47 -18.08 -7.75
CA GLN A 7 5.83 -17.94 -8.29
C GLN A 7 6.35 -16.50 -8.19
N THR A 8 5.53 -15.50 -8.50
CA THR A 8 5.93 -14.09 -8.43
C THR A 8 6.26 -13.67 -6.99
N LEU A 9 5.48 -14.17 -6.03
CA LEU A 9 5.63 -13.86 -4.61
C LEU A 9 6.66 -14.75 -3.89
N GLU A 10 7.25 -15.72 -4.60
CA GLU A 10 8.21 -16.65 -4.03
C GLU A 10 9.43 -15.89 -3.45
N ASN A 11 9.83 -16.24 -2.22
CA ASN A 11 10.95 -15.66 -1.48
C ASN A 11 10.86 -14.15 -1.15
N VAL A 12 9.83 -13.44 -1.59
CA VAL A 12 9.63 -12.01 -1.30
C VAL A 12 8.42 -11.71 -0.41
N PHE A 13 7.52 -12.68 -0.27
CA PHE A 13 6.33 -12.59 0.54
C PHE A 13 6.26 -13.82 1.46
N ILE A 14 6.50 -13.61 2.74
CA ILE A 14 6.67 -14.63 3.77
C ILE A 14 5.33 -15.26 4.17
N ARG A 15 4.25 -14.49 4.18
CA ARG A 15 2.93 -14.99 4.58
C ARG A 15 2.33 -15.85 3.47
N GLU A 16 1.99 -17.10 3.79
CA GLU A 16 1.28 -17.96 2.85
C GLU A 16 -0.13 -17.42 2.56
N LEU A 17 -0.44 -17.21 1.28
CA LEU A 17 -1.77 -16.80 0.85
C LEU A 17 -2.74 -17.99 0.82
N ARG A 18 -3.88 -17.84 1.50
CA ARG A 18 -4.99 -18.78 1.41
C ARG A 18 -5.61 -18.73 0.02
N ASP A 19 -6.27 -19.81 -0.40
CA ASP A 19 -6.85 -19.90 -1.75
C ASP A 19 -7.77 -18.71 -2.08
N PHE A 20 -8.67 -18.32 -1.19
CA PHE A 20 -9.56 -17.18 -1.44
C PHE A 20 -8.81 -15.84 -1.56
N GLN A 21 -7.66 -15.70 -0.89
CA GLN A 21 -6.80 -14.51 -1.01
C GLN A 21 -6.10 -14.48 -2.37
N ILE A 22 -5.66 -15.63 -2.88
CA ILE A 22 -5.09 -15.73 -4.23
C ILE A 22 -6.11 -15.32 -5.30
N HIS A 23 -7.39 -15.72 -5.14
CA HIS A 23 -8.45 -15.27 -6.05
C HIS A 23 -8.66 -13.76 -5.96
N ALA A 24 -8.66 -13.20 -4.75
CA ALA A 24 -8.79 -11.76 -4.57
C ALA A 24 -7.62 -10.99 -5.22
N VAL A 25 -6.37 -11.45 -5.05
CA VAL A 25 -5.20 -10.87 -5.70
C VAL A 25 -5.32 -10.96 -7.23
N HIS A 26 -5.71 -12.12 -7.76
CA HIS A 26 -5.93 -12.30 -9.19
C HIS A 26 -6.99 -11.34 -9.73
N HIS A 27 -8.09 -11.17 -9.00
CA HIS A 27 -9.13 -10.23 -9.37
C HIS A 27 -8.59 -8.79 -9.44
N LEU A 28 -7.85 -8.34 -8.42
CA LEU A 28 -7.21 -7.02 -8.40
C LEU A 28 -6.24 -6.80 -9.57
N LEU A 29 -5.43 -7.80 -9.91
CA LEU A 29 -4.53 -7.76 -11.07
C LEU A 29 -5.26 -7.66 -12.41
N THR A 30 -6.51 -8.09 -12.48
CA THR A 30 -7.31 -8.08 -13.71
C THR A 30 -8.04 -6.76 -13.93
N VAL A 31 -8.55 -6.15 -12.86
CA VAL A 31 -9.39 -4.94 -12.95
C VAL A 31 -8.61 -3.63 -12.74
N GLU A 32 -7.37 -3.73 -12.28
CA GLU A 32 -6.44 -2.64 -11.90
C GLU A 32 -6.95 -1.77 -10.73
N ASN A 33 -8.15 -1.21 -10.83
CA ASN A 33 -8.83 -0.39 -9.83
C ASN A 33 -9.92 -1.18 -9.08
N GLY A 34 -9.49 -2.18 -8.31
CA GLY A 34 -10.40 -3.06 -7.58
C GLY A 34 -10.70 -2.59 -6.15
N ALA A 35 -11.88 -2.97 -5.64
CA ALA A 35 -12.26 -2.77 -4.25
C ALA A 35 -12.46 -4.13 -3.56
N ASN A 36 -11.92 -4.29 -2.35
CA ASN A 36 -12.04 -5.51 -1.57
C ASN A 36 -12.92 -5.28 -0.33
N PHE A 37 -14.20 -5.64 -0.43
CA PHE A 37 -15.22 -5.54 0.63
C PHE A 37 -15.44 -6.86 1.39
N SER A 38 -14.42 -7.71 1.46
CA SER A 38 -14.53 -8.97 2.24
C SER A 38 -14.69 -8.73 3.75
N VAL A 39 -15.14 -9.77 4.45
CA VAL A 39 -15.48 -9.74 5.89
C VAL A 39 -14.30 -9.35 6.79
N PRO A 40 -14.55 -8.85 8.02
CA PRO A 40 -13.51 -8.70 9.04
C PRO A 40 -12.72 -10.00 9.25
N GLY A 41 -11.39 -9.90 9.40
CA GLY A 41 -10.52 -11.07 9.60
C GLY A 41 -10.13 -11.85 8.33
N SER A 42 -10.61 -11.48 7.14
CA SER A 42 -10.26 -12.16 5.88
C SER A 42 -8.81 -11.93 5.38
N GLY A 43 -8.05 -11.03 6.03
CA GLY A 43 -6.72 -10.65 5.56
C GLY A 43 -6.74 -9.69 4.36
N LYS A 44 -7.63 -8.69 4.37
CA LYS A 44 -7.68 -7.63 3.34
C LYS A 44 -6.34 -6.93 3.15
N THR A 45 -5.65 -6.62 4.24
CA THR A 45 -4.32 -6.00 4.22
C THR A 45 -3.30 -6.91 3.55
N THR A 46 -3.27 -8.20 3.90
CA THR A 46 -2.44 -9.21 3.23
C THR A 46 -2.68 -9.27 1.72
N VAL A 47 -3.94 -9.26 1.27
CA VAL A 47 -4.29 -9.21 -0.17
C VAL A 47 -3.77 -7.93 -0.84
N ALA A 48 -3.94 -6.77 -0.19
CA ALA A 48 -3.46 -5.50 -0.72
C ALA A 48 -1.92 -5.47 -0.84
N LEU A 49 -1.22 -6.00 0.17
CA LEU A 49 0.25 -6.08 0.18
C LEU A 49 0.77 -7.07 -0.88
N ALA A 50 0.11 -8.21 -1.07
CA ALA A 50 0.46 -9.16 -2.13
C ALA A 50 0.28 -8.53 -3.52
N TYR A 51 -0.83 -7.82 -3.74
CA TYR A 51 -1.07 -7.07 -4.97
C TYR A 51 -0.02 -5.98 -5.20
N PHE A 52 0.27 -5.18 -4.17
CA PHE A 52 1.30 -4.15 -4.20
C PHE A 52 2.68 -4.74 -4.57
N GLN A 53 3.08 -5.83 -3.91
CA GLN A 53 4.38 -6.46 -4.12
C GLN A 53 4.55 -6.99 -5.55
N ILE A 54 3.50 -7.60 -6.13
CA ILE A 54 3.52 -8.07 -7.52
C ILE A 54 3.73 -6.89 -8.48
N LEU A 55 2.96 -5.81 -8.33
CA LEU A 55 3.08 -4.64 -9.19
C LEU A 55 4.42 -3.92 -9.01
N LYS A 56 4.97 -3.93 -7.79
CA LYS A 56 6.30 -3.39 -7.51
C LYS A 56 7.40 -4.17 -8.21
N GLN A 57 7.36 -5.50 -8.19
CA GLN A 57 8.32 -6.32 -8.95
C GLN A 57 8.20 -6.13 -10.47
N GLN A 58 7.00 -5.85 -10.97
CA GLN A 58 6.77 -5.49 -12.38
C GLN A 58 7.24 -4.07 -12.73
N GLY A 59 7.78 -3.31 -11.77
CA GLY A 59 8.22 -1.93 -11.98
C GLY A 59 7.07 -0.95 -12.26
N LYS A 60 5.83 -1.34 -11.92
CA LYS A 60 4.60 -0.55 -12.12
C LYS A 60 4.27 0.35 -10.95
N LEU A 61 4.73 0.01 -9.73
CA LEU A 61 4.50 0.81 -8.52
C LEU A 61 5.77 0.97 -7.70
N ASP A 62 5.97 2.15 -7.15
CA ASP A 62 7.09 2.41 -6.22
C ASP A 62 6.64 2.38 -4.75
N SER A 63 5.37 2.74 -4.49
CA SER A 63 4.90 3.05 -3.13
C SER A 63 3.41 2.82 -2.94
N LEU A 64 3.03 2.57 -1.69
CA LEU A 64 1.66 2.38 -1.23
C LEU A 64 1.22 3.60 -0.41
N LEU A 65 0.13 4.24 -0.83
CA LEU A 65 -0.54 5.30 -0.10
C LEU A 65 -1.76 4.73 0.62
N VAL A 66 -1.79 4.82 1.95
CA VAL A 66 -2.92 4.37 2.78
C VAL A 66 -3.54 5.58 3.46
N ILE A 67 -4.86 5.73 3.33
CA ILE A 67 -5.63 6.76 4.01
C ILE A 67 -6.57 6.07 5.00
N GLY A 68 -6.45 6.38 6.29
CA GLY A 68 -7.21 5.72 7.35
C GLY A 68 -7.11 6.43 8.70
N PRO A 69 -7.77 5.93 9.77
CA PRO A 69 -7.59 6.47 11.11
C PRO A 69 -6.15 6.22 11.60
N THR A 70 -5.63 7.04 12.50
CA THR A 70 -4.27 6.86 13.07
C THR A 70 -4.08 5.49 13.73
N SER A 71 -5.15 4.91 14.27
CA SER A 71 -5.16 3.56 14.85
C SER A 71 -4.87 2.44 13.84
N SER A 72 -5.01 2.68 12.53
CA SER A 72 -4.67 1.68 11.51
C SER A 72 -3.19 1.70 11.12
N PHE A 73 -2.43 2.73 11.49
CA PHE A 73 -1.07 2.93 10.97
C PHE A 73 -0.11 1.83 11.44
N GLN A 74 -0.11 1.54 12.74
CA GLN A 74 0.70 0.46 13.30
C GLN A 74 0.30 -0.91 12.71
N PRO A 75 -1.00 -1.28 12.65
CA PRO A 75 -1.42 -2.49 11.95
C PRO A 75 -0.93 -2.61 10.50
N TRP A 76 -0.90 -1.52 9.73
CA TRP A 76 -0.39 -1.55 8.36
C TRP A 76 1.11 -1.82 8.29
N GLU A 77 1.91 -1.23 9.18
CA GLU A 77 3.35 -1.47 9.26
C GLU A 77 3.68 -2.88 9.77
N ASP A 78 2.92 -3.37 10.75
CA ASP A 78 3.06 -4.72 11.30
C ASP A 78 2.70 -5.76 10.24
N GLU A 79 1.55 -5.62 9.58
CA GLU A 79 1.15 -6.50 8.47
C GLU A 79 2.16 -6.46 7.32
N PHE A 80 2.72 -5.29 7.01
CA PHE A 80 3.79 -5.18 6.01
C PHE A 80 4.99 -6.04 6.41
N LYS A 81 5.44 -5.93 7.66
CA LYS A 81 6.57 -6.71 8.18
C LYS A 81 6.28 -8.20 8.21
N GLU A 82 5.11 -8.60 8.67
CA GLU A 82 4.70 -10.00 8.72
C GLU A 82 4.53 -10.62 7.33
N CYS A 83 4.04 -9.84 6.35
CA CYS A 83 3.85 -10.30 4.99
C CYS A 83 5.14 -10.34 4.18
N LEU A 84 6.04 -9.37 4.34
CA LEU A 84 7.23 -9.19 3.49
C LEU A 84 8.55 -9.54 4.18
N GLY A 85 8.52 -9.88 5.47
CA GLY A 85 9.71 -10.27 6.24
C GLY A 85 10.66 -9.12 6.58
N ARG A 86 10.30 -7.87 6.27
CA ARG A 86 11.09 -6.67 6.54
C ARG A 86 10.20 -5.47 6.88
N SER A 87 10.71 -4.51 7.64
CA SER A 87 10.00 -3.26 7.85
C SER A 87 9.89 -2.44 6.56
N ALA A 88 8.75 -1.79 6.36
CA ALA A 88 8.61 -0.75 5.34
C ALA A 88 9.46 0.46 5.71
N ASN A 89 10.01 1.15 4.71
CA ASN A 89 10.37 2.56 4.92
C ASN A 89 9.07 3.38 4.93
N SER A 90 8.50 3.62 6.10
CA SER A 90 7.19 4.24 6.27
C SER A 90 7.26 5.72 6.66
N MET A 91 6.26 6.49 6.23
CA MET A 91 6.05 7.87 6.63
C MET A 91 4.61 8.07 7.08
N ARG A 92 4.43 8.61 8.30
CA ARG A 92 3.12 8.92 8.87
C ARG A 92 2.87 10.43 8.82
N LEU A 93 1.77 10.81 8.18
CA LEU A 93 1.28 12.17 8.04
C LEU A 93 -0.02 12.33 8.85
N ALA A 94 0.15 12.59 10.15
CA ALA A 94 -0.94 12.80 11.11
C ALA A 94 -0.54 13.84 12.16
N GLY A 95 -1.39 14.83 12.43
CA GLY A 95 -1.18 15.82 13.49
C GLY A 95 0.03 16.75 13.30
N LYS A 96 0.66 16.74 12.12
CA LYS A 96 1.84 17.56 11.81
C LYS A 96 1.45 18.97 11.35
N PRO A 97 2.18 20.04 11.74
CA PRO A 97 2.00 21.38 11.20
C PRO A 97 2.17 21.43 9.67
N LEU A 98 1.57 22.42 9.00
CA LEU A 98 1.59 22.52 7.53
C LEU A 98 3.01 22.46 6.95
N VAL A 99 3.95 23.22 7.51
CA VAL A 99 5.34 23.28 7.02
C VAL A 99 5.99 21.89 7.02
N GLU A 100 5.85 21.15 8.12
CA GLU A 100 6.40 19.79 8.24
C GLU A 100 5.73 18.82 7.25
N ARG A 101 4.41 18.95 7.04
CA ARG A 101 3.70 18.12 6.03
C ARG A 101 4.22 18.41 4.62
N LEU A 102 4.45 19.68 4.28
CA LEU A 102 5.00 20.06 2.98
C LEU A 102 6.40 19.47 2.76
N GLU A 103 7.26 19.52 3.77
CA GLU A 103 8.59 18.87 3.72
C GLU A 103 8.47 17.36 3.50
N CYS A 104 7.57 16.70 4.23
CA CYS A 104 7.27 15.28 4.03
C CYS A 104 6.84 14.97 2.59
N TYR A 105 6.01 15.79 1.96
CA TYR A 105 5.61 15.59 0.57
C TYR A 105 6.79 15.73 -0.41
N LEU A 106 7.77 16.60 -0.14
CA LEU A 106 8.97 16.78 -0.96
C LEU A 106 9.89 15.54 -0.92
N VAL A 107 10.00 14.90 0.26
CA VAL A 107 10.84 13.70 0.45
C VAL A 107 10.05 12.40 0.38
N ALA A 108 8.76 12.46 0.05
CA ALA A 108 7.87 11.30 -0.05
C ALA A 108 8.46 10.21 -0.96
N ASN A 109 9.27 10.63 -1.96
CA ASN A 109 9.96 9.75 -2.91
C ASN A 109 10.88 8.69 -2.30
N ARG A 110 11.26 8.83 -1.03
CA ARG A 110 12.11 7.88 -0.30
C ARG A 110 11.31 6.76 0.38
N TYR A 111 10.01 6.95 0.58
CA TYR A 111 9.17 6.06 1.40
C TYR A 111 8.36 5.11 0.54
N GLU A 112 8.25 3.87 1.00
CA GLU A 112 7.49 2.79 0.36
C GLU A 112 6.05 2.72 0.87
N LEU A 113 5.82 3.12 2.12
CA LEU A 113 4.50 3.13 2.76
C LEU A 113 4.22 4.53 3.29
N ILE A 114 3.21 5.20 2.75
CA ILE A 114 2.79 6.54 3.19
C ILE A 114 1.41 6.42 3.82
N LEU A 115 1.30 6.85 5.07
CA LEU A 115 0.11 6.72 5.92
C LEU A 115 -0.46 8.10 6.21
N LEU A 116 -1.69 8.34 5.79
CA LEU A 116 -2.40 9.61 5.94
C LEU A 116 -3.68 9.42 6.75
N THR A 117 -4.04 10.43 7.54
CA THR A 117 -5.40 10.51 8.08
C THR A 117 -6.38 11.03 7.04
N TYR A 118 -7.67 10.74 7.21
CA TYR A 118 -8.72 11.35 6.40
C TYR A 118 -8.67 12.89 6.47
N HIS A 119 -8.42 13.43 7.66
CA HIS A 119 -8.33 14.88 7.86
C HIS A 119 -7.14 15.49 7.10
N THR A 120 -5.95 14.89 7.19
CA THR A 120 -4.78 15.32 6.42
C THR A 120 -5.01 15.19 4.92
N ALA A 121 -5.60 14.08 4.48
CA ALA A 121 -5.91 13.88 3.06
C ALA A 121 -6.87 14.92 2.51
N ALA A 122 -7.90 15.30 3.27
CA ALA A 122 -8.86 16.33 2.88
C ALA A 122 -8.23 17.73 2.80
N ASN A 123 -7.27 18.06 3.69
CA ASN A 123 -6.63 19.37 3.72
C ASN A 123 -5.51 19.51 2.68
N ASP A 124 -4.84 18.42 2.33
CA ASP A 124 -3.60 18.44 1.55
C ASP A 124 -3.79 17.87 0.13
N ILE A 125 -5.01 17.93 -0.43
CA ILE A 125 -5.37 17.36 -1.74
C ILE A 125 -4.36 17.76 -2.84
N GLU A 126 -4.06 19.05 -2.96
CA GLU A 126 -3.12 19.56 -3.97
C GLU A 126 -1.70 19.01 -3.79
N SER A 127 -1.22 18.93 -2.55
CA SER A 127 0.10 18.36 -2.23
C SER A 127 0.14 16.87 -2.53
N ILE A 128 -0.94 16.14 -2.25
CA ILE A 128 -1.07 14.71 -2.56
C ILE A 128 -1.10 14.50 -4.07
N ILE A 129 -1.86 15.28 -4.84
CA ILE A 129 -1.88 15.20 -6.30
C ILE A 129 -0.48 15.45 -6.88
N ARG A 130 0.22 16.48 -6.40
CA ARG A 130 1.61 16.76 -6.84
C ARG A 130 2.55 15.61 -6.52
N MET A 131 2.46 15.06 -5.31
CA MET A 131 3.24 13.88 -4.90
C MET A 131 2.93 12.66 -5.78
N LEU A 132 1.66 12.42 -6.10
CA LEU A 132 1.23 11.29 -6.93
C LEU A 132 1.72 11.43 -8.38
N LYS A 133 1.70 12.63 -8.96
CA LYS A 133 2.22 12.89 -10.33
C LYS A 133 3.72 12.65 -10.48
N GLY A 134 4.48 12.74 -9.40
CA GLY A 134 5.94 12.57 -9.42
C GLY A 134 6.42 11.11 -9.34
N ARG A 135 5.52 10.13 -9.37
CA ARG A 135 5.83 8.71 -9.09
C ARG A 135 5.00 7.75 -9.93
N LYS A 136 5.45 6.49 -9.98
CA LYS A 136 4.63 5.39 -10.45
C LYS A 136 3.67 4.97 -9.34
N TYR A 137 2.51 5.60 -9.33
CA TYR A 137 1.33 5.07 -8.67
C TYR A 137 0.42 4.42 -9.71
N LEU A 138 -0.61 3.71 -9.24
CA LEU A 138 -1.63 3.19 -10.13
C LEU A 138 -2.50 4.37 -10.58
N THR A 139 -2.04 5.09 -11.59
CA THR A 139 -2.72 6.20 -12.24
C THR A 139 -2.83 5.82 -13.71
N ARG A 140 -4.04 5.95 -14.27
CA ARG A 140 -4.31 5.62 -15.68
C ARG A 140 -3.34 6.30 -16.63
#